data_AF-A0A858WZ52-F1
#
_entry.id   AF-A0A858WZ52-F1
#
_cell.length_a   1.000
_cell.length_b   1.000
_cell.length_c   1.000
_cell.angle_alpha   90.00
_cell.angle_beta   90.00
_cell.angle_gamma   90.00
#
_symmetry.space_group_name_H-M   'P 1'
#
loop_
_entity.id
_entity.type
_entity.pdbx_description
1 polymer ?
#
loop_
_entity_poly.entity_id
_entity_poly.type
_entity_poly.pdbx_seq_one_letter_code
_entity_poly.pdbx_strand_id
1 'polypeptide(L)'
;MNKLINISEVDDLLFGDGSKLDIYYIERTPLGDFVCFIGPSGAEFTLLIEDSRLHQMAVDRLLELGAPVVERPFNVVPPQQS
;
A
#
# COMPACT_ATOMS: atom_id res chain seq x y z
N MET A 1 -14.30 20.89 3.81
CA MET A 1 -13.44 21.02 5.00
C MET A 1 -12.15 20.28 4.70
N ASN A 2 -11.01 20.97 4.57
CA ASN A 2 -9.72 20.30 4.39
C ASN A 2 -9.24 19.85 5.77
N LYS A 3 -9.53 18.61 6.14
CA LYS A 3 -8.89 17.98 7.32
C LYS A 3 -7.38 18.04 7.06
N LEU A 4 -6.55 18.45 8.03
CA LEU A 4 -5.10 18.27 7.93
C LEU A 4 -4.81 16.84 8.39
N ILE A 5 -4.18 16.02 7.55
CA ILE A 5 -3.74 14.67 7.91
C ILE A 5 -2.35 14.83 8.49
N ASN A 6 -2.14 14.36 9.71
CA ASN A 6 -0.82 14.36 10.36
C ASN A 6 -0.15 12.99 10.24
N ILE A 7 1.18 12.97 10.39
CA ILE A 7 1.97 11.73 10.34
C ILE A 7 1.49 10.68 11.37
N SER A 8 0.98 11.12 12.53
CA SER A 8 0.43 10.22 13.54
C SER A 8 -0.82 9.48 13.04
N GLU A 9 -1.67 10.12 12.24
CA GLU A 9 -2.85 9.45 11.66
C GLU A 9 -2.45 8.42 10.60
N VAL A 10 -1.32 8.63 9.92
CA VAL A 10 -0.74 7.67 8.97
C VAL A 10 -0.12 6.49 9.72
N ASP A 11 0.65 6.74 10.76
CA ASP A 11 1.23 5.70 11.61
C ASP A 11 0.12 4.89 12.31
N ASP A 12 -0.96 5.53 12.76
CA ASP A 12 -2.14 4.85 13.33
C ASP A 12 -2.87 4.00 12.28
N LEU A 13 -2.99 4.49 11.04
CA LEU A 13 -3.57 3.72 9.93
C LEU A 13 -2.74 2.48 9.60
N LEU A 14 -1.42 2.60 9.58
CA LEU A 14 -0.50 1.54 9.20
C LEU A 14 -0.21 0.56 10.34
N PHE A 15 -0.17 1.01 11.59
CA PHE A 15 0.35 0.21 12.71
C PHE A 15 -0.56 0.23 13.95
N GLY A 16 -1.71 0.92 13.91
CA GLY A 16 -2.59 1.09 15.06
C GLY A 16 -3.24 -0.21 15.56
N ASP A 17 -3.24 -1.27 14.75
CA ASP A 17 -3.69 -2.62 15.13
C ASP A 17 -2.56 -3.51 15.69
N GLY A 18 -1.34 -2.97 15.80
CA GLY A 18 -0.14 -3.70 16.21
C GLY A 18 0.60 -4.40 15.06
N SER A 19 0.21 -4.15 13.82
CA SER A 19 0.95 -4.58 12.63
C SER A 19 2.37 -4.00 12.60
N LYS A 20 3.29 -4.75 12.00
CA LYS A 20 4.72 -4.40 11.96
C LYS A 20 5.12 -3.97 10.55
N LEU A 21 6.12 -3.11 10.45
CA LEU A 21 6.63 -2.64 9.16
C LEU A 21 7.06 -3.78 8.21
N ASP A 22 7.63 -4.86 8.76
CA ASP A 22 8.19 -5.98 7.98
C ASP A 22 7.14 -6.80 7.22
N ILE A 23 5.85 -6.62 7.52
CA ILE A 23 4.77 -7.23 6.75
C ILE A 23 4.26 -6.33 5.63
N TYR A 24 4.64 -5.05 5.58
CA TYR A 24 4.21 -4.11 4.54
C TYR A 24 5.17 -4.07 3.35
N TYR A 25 4.61 -3.81 2.17
CA TYR A 25 5.35 -3.48 0.96
C TYR A 25 4.49 -2.59 0.06
N ILE A 26 5.13 -1.91 -0.89
CA ILE A 26 4.46 -1.10 -1.90
C ILE A 26 4.42 -1.90 -3.20
N GLU A 27 3.22 -2.18 -3.70
CA GLU A 27 3.06 -2.73 -5.05
C GLU A 27 2.97 -1.57 -6.04
N ARG A 28 3.96 -1.48 -6.93
CA ARG A 28 4.00 -0.47 -7.99
C ARG A 28 3.53 -1.07 -9.30
N THR A 29 2.46 -0.51 -9.83
CA THR A 29 1.90 -0.87 -11.14
C THR A 29 1.91 0.36 -12.06
N PRO A 30 1.71 0.18 -13.37
CA PRO A 30 1.54 1.33 -14.27
C PRO A 30 0.26 2.15 -14.00
N LEU A 31 -0.69 1.61 -13.21
CA LEU A 31 -1.90 2.33 -12.79
C LEU A 31 -1.70 3.14 -11.50
N GLY A 32 -0.62 2.86 -10.75
CA GLY A 32 -0.33 3.52 -9.49
C GLY A 32 0.34 2.59 -8.47
N ASP A 33 0.64 3.18 -7.32
CA ASP A 33 1.19 2.51 -6.16
C ASP A 33 0.04 2.03 -5.26
N PHE A 34 0.22 0.86 -4.64
CA PHE A 34 -0.70 0.29 -3.68
C PHE A 34 0.05 -0.08 -2.41
N VAL A 35 -0.56 0.21 -1.25
CA VAL A 35 -0.06 -0.26 0.04
C VAL A 35 -0.54 -1.69 0.26
N CYS A 36 0.39 -2.62 0.44
CA CYS A 36 0.08 -4.04 0.63
C CYS A 36 0.69 -4.55 1.93
N PHE A 37 0.10 -5.62 2.49
CA PHE A 37 0.64 -6.28 3.67
C PHE A 37 0.40 -7.79 3.65
N ILE A 38 1.27 -8.52 4.36
CA ILE A 38 1.15 -9.97 4.55
C ILE A 38 0.43 -10.24 5.88
N GLY A 39 -0.75 -10.84 5.80
CA GLY A 39 -1.50 -11.25 6.98
C GLY A 39 -0.87 -12.42 7.72
N PRO A 40 -1.36 -12.76 8.93
CA PRO A 40 -0.79 -13.81 9.77
C PRO A 40 -0.85 -15.23 9.16
N SER A 41 -1.72 -15.44 8.16
CA SER A 41 -1.80 -16.70 7.39
C SER A 41 -0.81 -16.76 6.22
N GLY A 42 -0.02 -15.72 5.99
CA GLY A 42 0.83 -15.57 4.80
C GLY A 42 0.11 -15.08 3.55
N ALA A 43 -1.19 -14.74 3.66
CA ALA A 43 -1.94 -14.18 2.55
C ALA A 43 -1.60 -12.70 2.32
N GLU A 44 -1.49 -12.30 1.06
CA GLU A 44 -1.30 -10.91 0.63
C GLU A 44 -2.64 -10.15 0.63
N PHE A 45 -2.63 -8.93 1.16
CA PHE A 45 -3.78 -8.03 1.15
C PHE A 45 -3.35 -6.64 0.67
N THR A 46 -4.25 -5.97 -0.07
CA THR A 46 -4.10 -4.56 -0.42
C THR A 46 -4.92 -3.70 0.52
N LEU A 47 -4.30 -2.69 1.12
CA LEU A 47 -4.97 -1.70 1.95
C LEU A 47 -5.67 -0.67 1.05
N LEU A 48 -6.99 -0.67 1.06
CA LEU A 48 -7.80 0.28 0.31
C LEU A 48 -7.92 1.59 1.08
N ILE A 49 -7.27 2.65 0.57
CA ILE A 49 -7.32 4.00 1.15
C ILE A 49 -8.01 4.92 0.14
N GLU A 50 -9.27 5.28 0.41
CA GLU A 50 -10.08 6.09 -0.52
C GLU A 50 -9.64 7.56 -0.63
N ASP A 51 -9.09 8.11 0.45
CA ASP A 51 -8.56 9.48 0.45
C ASP A 51 -7.19 9.49 -0.23
N SER A 52 -7.11 10.13 -1.40
CA SER A 52 -5.91 10.17 -2.22
C SER A 52 -4.71 10.82 -1.53
N ARG A 53 -4.94 11.78 -0.62
CA ARG A 53 -3.86 12.42 0.13
C ARG A 53 -3.38 11.52 1.25
N LEU A 54 -4.29 10.85 1.96
CA LEU A 54 -3.93 9.85 2.97
C LEU A 54 -3.14 8.70 2.35
N HIS A 55 -3.58 8.23 1.18
CA HIS A 55 -2.91 7.21 0.40
C HIS A 55 -1.47 7.62 0.07
N GLN A 56 -1.28 8.80 -0.51
CA GLN A 56 0.07 9.28 -0.85
C GLN A 56 0.96 9.39 0.40
N MET A 57 0.43 9.91 1.51
CA MET A 57 1.19 10.00 2.75
C MET A 57 1.56 8.63 3.33
N ALA A 58 0.70 7.62 3.18
CA ALA A 58 1.00 6.25 3.59
C ALA A 58 2.11 5.63 2.74
N VAL A 59 2.08 5.85 1.42
CA VAL A 59 3.14 5.42 0.50
C VAL A 59 4.47 6.10 0.85
N ASP A 60 4.48 7.42 0.99
CA ASP A 60 5.68 8.19 1.34
C ASP A 60 6.25 7.72 2.68
N ARG A 61 5.38 7.49 3.68
CA ARG A 61 5.79 7.01 5.00
C ARG A 61 6.42 5.61 4.93
N LEU A 62 5.84 4.69 4.18
CA LEU A 62 6.42 3.35 3.99
C LEU A 62 7.78 3.41 3.27
N LEU A 63 7.94 4.29 2.27
CA LEU A 63 9.22 4.53 1.62
C LEU A 63 10.26 5.08 2.59
N GLU A 64 9.91 6.06 3.42
CA GLU A 64 10.79 6.63 4.45
C GLU A 64 11.27 5.57 5.45
N LEU A 65 10.39 4.65 5.80
CA LEU A 65 10.68 3.55 6.73
C LEU A 65 11.44 2.39 6.07
N GLY A 66 11.63 2.43 4.75
CA GLY A 66 12.36 1.41 3.99
C GLY A 66 11.54 0.17 3.65
N ALA A 67 10.21 0.31 3.53
CA ALA A 67 9.35 -0.77 3.04
C ALA A 67 9.79 -1.20 1.62
N PRO A 68 9.75 -2.51 1.31
CA PRO A 68 10.07 -3.01 -0.02
C PRO A 68 9.11 -2.44 -1.08
N VAL A 69 9.63 -2.21 -2.28
CA VAL A 69 8.82 -1.88 -3.46
C VAL A 69 8.87 -3.06 -4.43
N VAL A 70 7.70 -3.55 -4.82
CA VAL A 70 7.53 -4.67 -5.75
C VAL A 70 6.91 -4.14 -7.03
N GLU A 71 7.63 -4.25 -8.14
CA GLU A 71 7.09 -3.88 -9.45
C GLU A 71 6.23 -5.02 -10.01
N ARG A 72 4.97 -4.73 -10.35
CA ARG A 72 4.10 -5.67 -11.07
C ARG A 72 3.75 -5.11 -12.45
N PRO A 73 4.28 -5.70 -13.53
CA PRO A 73 3.93 -5.29 -14.87
C PRO A 73 2.47 -5.63 -15.18
N PHE A 74 1.89 -4.93 -16.15
CA PHE A 74 0.61 -5.36 -16.73
C PHE A 74 0.76 -6.79 -17.26
N ASN A 75 0.12 -7.76 -16.59
CA ASN A 75 -0.18 -9.03 -17.21
C ASN A 75 -1.32 -8.76 -18.21
N VAL A 76 -0.97 -8.37 -19.44
CA VAL A 76 -1.85 -8.54 -20.58
C VAL A 76 -2.03 -10.03 -20.77
N VAL A 77 -3.09 -10.59 -20.20
CA VAL A 77 -3.57 -11.90 -20.60
C VAL A 77 -3.90 -11.74 -22.09
N PRO A 78 -3.18 -12.40 -23.02
CA PRO A 78 -3.56 -12.31 -24.42
C PRO A 78 -5.01 -12.80 -24.55
N PRO A 79 -5.87 -12.11 -25.32
CA PRO A 79 -7.22 -12.60 -25.54
C PRO A 79 -7.11 -14.04 -26.02
N GLN A 80 -7.71 -14.99 -25.29
CA GLN A 80 -7.77 -16.36 -25.75
C GLN A 80 -8.48 -16.35 -27.09
N GLN A 81 -7.73 -16.58 -28.17
CA GLN A 81 -8.30 -16.73 -29.49
C GLN A 81 -9.22 -17.95 -29.42
N SER A 82 -10.53 -17.68 -29.52
CA SER A 82 -11.56 -18.71 -29.69
C SER A 82 -11.52 -19.28 -31.10
#